data_AF-A0A3D5WA88-F1
#
_entry.id   AF-A0A3D5WA88-F1
#
_cell.length_a   1.000
_cell.length_b   1.000
_cell.length_c   1.000
_cell.angle_alpha   90.00
_cell.angle_beta   90.00
_cell.angle_gamma   90.00
#
_symmetry.space_group_name_H-M   'P 1'
#
loop_
_entity.id
_entity.type
_entity.pdbx_description
1 polymer ?
#
loop_
_entity_poly.entity_id
_entity_poly.type
_entity_poly.pdbx_seq_one_letter_code
_entity_poly.pdbx_strand_id
1 'polypeptide(L)'
;MTDSFNSRTSLDVNGKRYQMFALDTLGLRFDLSRLPVTLKILLENLLRTEDGVNVTAADVEALAGWKPGDGNETEIAFTPARVLMQDFTGVPAVVDLAAMRAAVANLNGDPDRVNPLSPADLVIDHSVMVDHFG
;
A
#
# COMPACT_ATOMS: atom_id res chain seq x y z
N MET A 1 2.25 -4.80 15.27
CA MET A 1 2.99 -4.12 14.19
C MET A 1 4.44 -4.18 14.59
N THR A 2 5.19 -4.98 13.85
CA THR A 2 6.61 -5.25 14.09
C THR A 2 7.41 -4.02 13.65
N ASP A 3 8.58 -3.80 14.22
CA ASP A 3 9.54 -2.78 13.77
C ASP A 3 10.95 -3.35 13.92
N SER A 4 11.25 -4.38 13.12
CA SER A 4 12.48 -5.15 13.23
C SER A 4 13.75 -4.33 12.99
N PHE A 5 13.62 -3.20 12.30
CA PHE A 5 14.71 -2.31 11.93
C PHE A 5 14.78 -1.04 12.77
N ASN A 6 13.96 -0.91 13.82
CA ASN A 6 13.84 0.29 14.66
C ASN A 6 13.68 1.57 13.81
N SER A 7 12.93 1.45 12.72
CA SER A 7 12.75 2.49 11.71
C SER A 7 11.73 3.56 12.13
N ARG A 8 10.88 3.25 13.11
CA ARG A 8 9.87 4.19 13.59
C ARG A 8 10.50 5.36 14.35
N THR A 9 10.27 6.56 13.85
CA THR A 9 10.75 7.80 14.46
C THR A 9 9.69 8.91 14.36
N SER A 10 10.01 10.09 14.89
CA SER A 10 9.13 11.26 14.84
C SER A 10 9.75 12.41 14.06
N LEU A 11 8.94 13.08 13.24
CA LEU A 11 9.25 14.32 12.55
C LEU A 11 8.45 15.47 13.17
N ASP A 12 9.12 16.47 13.69
CA ASP A 12 8.49 17.69 14.20
C ASP A 12 8.45 18.78 13.12
N VAL A 13 7.25 19.24 12.77
CA VAL A 13 7.03 20.30 11.78
C VAL A 13 6.13 21.37 12.41
N ASN A 14 6.68 22.57 12.63
CA ASN A 14 5.95 23.71 13.21
C ASN A 14 5.21 23.38 14.52
N GLY A 15 5.85 22.61 15.41
CA GLY A 15 5.26 22.19 16.70
C GLY A 15 4.24 21.06 16.62
N LYS A 16 4.01 20.50 15.42
CA LYS A 16 3.23 19.28 15.23
C LYS A 16 4.14 18.09 14.99
N ARG A 17 3.96 17.05 15.80
CA ARG A 17 4.72 15.80 15.74
C ARG A 17 4.03 14.80 14.83
N TYR A 18 4.78 14.27 13.87
CA TYR A 18 4.36 13.23 12.94
C TYR A 18 5.17 11.96 13.20
N GLN A 19 4.56 10.80 13.04
CA GLN A 19 5.28 9.53 13.04
C GLN A 19 5.71 9.20 11.61
N MET A 20 6.93 8.71 11.44
CA MET A 20 7.44 8.23 10.15
C MET A 20 8.31 6.97 10.33
N PHE A 21 8.57 6.28 9.22
CA PHE A 21 9.48 5.14 9.16
C PHE A 21 10.70 5.55 8.35
N ALA A 22 11.83 5.77 9.03
CA ALA A 22 13.02 6.36 8.44
C ALA A 22 13.90 5.29 7.79
N LEU A 23 14.25 5.51 6.52
CA LEU A 23 15.06 4.58 5.72
C LEU A 23 16.53 4.55 6.16
N ASP A 24 17.01 5.60 6.82
CA ASP A 24 18.40 5.75 7.27
C ASP A 24 18.81 4.66 8.29
N THR A 25 17.85 4.08 9.03
CA THR A 25 18.11 2.96 9.93
C THR A 25 18.61 1.71 9.21
N LEU A 26 18.23 1.54 7.93
CA LEU A 26 18.75 0.49 7.05
C LEU A 26 20.13 0.85 6.46
N GLY A 27 20.50 2.14 6.45
CA GLY A 27 21.74 2.66 5.87
C GLY A 27 23.02 2.10 6.51
N LEU A 28 22.92 1.55 7.72
CA LEU A 28 24.01 0.86 8.40
C LEU A 28 24.33 -0.52 7.80
N ARG A 29 23.36 -1.12 7.06
CA ARG A 29 23.45 -2.48 6.50
C ARG A 29 23.41 -2.47 4.98
N PHE A 30 22.71 -1.52 4.39
CA PHE A 30 22.47 -1.43 2.96
C PHE A 30 22.81 -0.03 2.44
N ASP A 31 23.49 0.03 1.29
CA ASP A 31 23.69 1.30 0.60
C ASP A 31 22.45 1.65 -0.21
N LEU A 32 21.54 2.38 0.43
CA LEU A 32 20.29 2.84 -0.18
C LEU A 32 20.48 3.96 -1.20
N SER A 33 21.67 4.56 -1.32
CA SER A 33 21.90 5.66 -2.27
C SER A 33 21.71 5.19 -3.72
N ARG A 34 22.00 3.90 -3.98
CA ARG A 34 21.83 3.24 -5.29
C ARG A 34 20.36 3.02 -5.69
N LEU A 35 19.44 2.98 -4.72
CA LEU A 35 18.05 2.64 -5.00
C LEU A 35 17.35 3.80 -5.71
N PRO A 36 16.64 3.55 -6.84
CA PRO A 36 15.73 4.52 -7.42
C PRO A 36 14.70 4.98 -6.40
N VAL A 37 14.22 6.22 -6.55
CA VAL A 37 13.21 6.80 -5.64
C VAL A 37 11.94 5.95 -5.58
N THR A 38 11.55 5.32 -6.68
CA THR A 38 10.40 4.40 -6.73
C THR A 38 10.58 3.21 -5.79
N LEU A 39 11.77 2.60 -5.74
CA LEU A 39 12.05 1.50 -4.82
C LEU A 39 12.15 1.96 -3.37
N LYS A 40 12.59 3.21 -3.13
CA LYS A 40 12.57 3.80 -1.77
C LYS A 40 11.14 3.98 -1.23
N ILE A 41 10.17 4.29 -2.10
CA ILE A 41 8.75 4.36 -1.72
C ILE A 41 8.23 2.97 -1.34
N LEU A 42 8.57 1.94 -2.11
CA LEU A 42 8.20 0.56 -1.80
C LEU A 42 8.89 0.07 -0.52
N LEU A 43 10.14 0.47 -0.28
CA LEU A 43 10.88 0.11 0.92
C LEU A 43 10.30 0.74 2.19
N GLU A 44 9.91 2.03 2.14
CA GLU A 44 9.16 2.66 3.23
C GLU A 44 7.84 1.92 3.48
N ASN A 45 7.16 1.51 2.40
CA ASN A 45 5.91 0.79 2.49
C ASN A 45 6.09 -0.50 3.31
N LEU A 46 7.09 -1.31 2.95
CA LEU A 46 7.41 -2.55 3.65
C LEU A 46 7.75 -2.31 5.12
N LEU A 47 8.58 -1.31 5.43
CA LEU A 47 8.92 -0.96 6.82
C LEU A 47 7.68 -0.57 7.64
N ARG A 48 6.79 0.25 7.05
CA ARG A 48 5.59 0.73 7.74
C ARG A 48 4.54 -0.36 7.91
N THR A 49 4.50 -1.36 7.03
CA THR A 49 3.50 -2.43 7.05
C THR A 49 4.02 -3.78 7.54
N GLU A 50 5.22 -3.82 8.14
CA GLU A 50 5.78 -5.04 8.71
C GLU A 50 4.85 -5.64 9.79
N ASP A 51 4.40 -6.87 9.53
CA ASP A 51 3.53 -7.63 10.42
C ASP A 51 4.07 -9.03 10.76
N GLY A 52 5.17 -9.44 10.11
CA GLY A 52 5.79 -10.75 10.28
C GLY A 52 5.05 -11.90 9.59
N VAL A 53 3.99 -11.61 8.83
CA VAL A 53 3.17 -12.61 8.14
C VAL A 53 3.07 -12.29 6.65
N ASN A 54 2.51 -11.14 6.29
CA ASN A 54 2.39 -10.68 4.91
C ASN A 54 3.60 -9.85 4.49
N VAL A 55 4.20 -9.13 5.45
CA VAL A 55 5.41 -8.35 5.27
C VAL A 55 6.40 -8.74 6.36
N THR A 56 7.49 -9.36 5.93
CA THR A 56 8.54 -9.89 6.80
C THR A 56 9.80 -9.05 6.72
N ALA A 57 10.68 -9.22 7.71
CA ALA A 57 12.01 -8.61 7.69
C ALA A 57 12.82 -9.05 6.44
N ALA A 58 12.61 -10.27 5.95
CA ALA A 58 13.27 -10.77 4.75
C ALA A 58 12.84 -9.99 3.49
N ASP A 59 11.58 -9.60 3.38
CA ASP A 59 11.09 -8.80 2.24
C ASP A 59 11.73 -7.40 2.22
N VAL A 60 11.88 -6.79 3.41
CA VAL A 60 12.59 -5.51 3.58
C VAL A 60 14.06 -5.63 3.17
N GLU A 61 14.75 -6.68 3.63
CA GLU A 61 16.16 -6.91 3.30
C GLU A 61 16.36 -7.23 1.83
N ALA A 62 15.46 -8.00 1.21
CA ALA A 62 15.49 -8.32 -0.21
C ALA A 62 15.42 -7.04 -1.07
N LEU A 63 14.48 -6.14 -0.75
CA LEU A 63 14.35 -4.88 -1.50
C LEU A 63 15.48 -3.89 -1.18
N ALA A 64 15.94 -3.81 0.07
CA ALA A 64 17.05 -2.94 0.47
C ALA A 64 18.39 -3.37 -0.17
N GLY A 65 18.58 -4.68 -0.36
CA GLY A 65 19.76 -5.28 -0.98
C GLY A 65 19.71 -5.41 -2.51
N TRP A 66 18.57 -5.10 -3.12
CA TRP A 66 18.32 -5.29 -4.56
C TRP A 66 19.34 -4.56 -5.44
N LYS A 67 19.81 -5.24 -6.50
CA LYS A 67 20.71 -4.67 -7.51
C LYS A 67 20.18 -4.91 -8.92
N PRO A 68 20.28 -3.93 -9.82
CA PRO A 68 19.92 -4.14 -11.22
C PRO A 68 20.69 -5.32 -11.83
N GLY A 69 19.97 -6.29 -12.37
CA GLY A 69 20.57 -7.43 -13.08
C GLY A 69 21.17 -8.53 -12.19
N ASP A 70 20.88 -8.55 -10.88
CA ASP A 70 21.30 -9.63 -9.99
C ASP A 70 20.53 -10.96 -10.19
N GLY A 71 19.48 -10.94 -11.03
CA GLY A 71 18.66 -12.11 -11.34
C GLY A 71 17.77 -12.56 -10.19
N ASN A 72 17.70 -11.79 -9.10
CA ASN A 72 16.88 -12.13 -7.95
C ASN A 72 15.45 -11.61 -8.16
N GLU A 73 14.53 -12.53 -8.43
CA GLU A 73 13.10 -12.27 -8.54
C GLU A 73 12.44 -12.60 -7.20
N THR A 74 12.36 -11.59 -6.33
CA THR A 74 11.63 -11.70 -5.05
C THR A 74 10.32 -10.94 -5.17
N GLU A 75 9.20 -11.63 -4.95
CA GLU A 75 7.89 -10.99 -4.81
C GLU A 75 7.82 -10.24 -3.48
N ILE A 76 7.24 -9.05 -3.49
CA ILE A 76 7.03 -8.24 -2.29
C ILE A 76 5.56 -7.83 -2.20
N ALA A 77 5.05 -7.71 -0.99
CA ALA A 77 3.75 -7.09 -0.78
C ALA A 77 3.87 -5.56 -0.97
N PHE A 78 2.80 -4.95 -1.45
CA PHE A 78 2.66 -3.51 -1.51
C PHE A 78 1.27 -3.14 -1.01
N THR A 79 1.22 -2.27 0.00
CA THR A 79 -0.02 -1.79 0.61
C THR A 79 -0.19 -0.30 0.28
N PRO A 80 -0.89 0.06 -0.82
CA PRO A 80 -1.09 1.45 -1.21
C PRO A 80 -1.77 2.27 -0.11
N ALA A 81 -1.45 3.56 -0.04
CA ALA A 81 -2.06 4.45 0.95
C ALA A 81 -3.54 4.77 0.66
N ARG A 82 -3.99 4.63 -0.60
CA ARG A 82 -5.37 4.83 -1.05
C ARG A 82 -5.61 4.13 -2.40
N VAL A 83 -6.87 3.96 -2.74
CA VAL A 83 -7.32 3.44 -4.04
C VAL A 83 -8.10 4.54 -4.76
N LEU A 84 -7.78 4.76 -6.04
CA LEU A 84 -8.55 5.65 -6.92
C LEU A 84 -9.21 4.77 -7.99
N MET A 85 -10.52 4.89 -8.14
CA MET A 85 -11.30 4.14 -9.13
C MET A 85 -12.05 5.09 -10.03
N GLN A 86 -12.23 4.69 -11.29
CA GLN A 86 -13.15 5.31 -12.24
C GLN A 86 -14.45 4.50 -12.32
N ASP A 87 -15.53 5.06 -12.83
CA ASP A 87 -16.90 4.51 -12.79
C ASP A 87 -17.05 3.12 -13.43
N PHE A 88 -16.43 2.84 -14.58
CA PHE A 88 -16.56 1.55 -15.26
C PHE A 88 -15.97 0.38 -14.46
N THR A 89 -14.92 0.59 -13.66
CA THR A 89 -14.36 -0.45 -12.78
C THR A 89 -14.85 -0.32 -11.34
N GLY A 90 -15.20 0.89 -10.92
CA GLY A 90 -15.68 1.18 -9.58
C GLY A 90 -17.07 0.64 -9.31
N VAL A 91 -17.97 0.69 -10.30
CA VAL A 91 -19.32 0.11 -10.17
C VAL A 91 -19.25 -1.41 -9.97
N PRO A 92 -18.54 -2.20 -10.82
CA PRO A 92 -18.32 -3.62 -10.55
C PRO A 92 -17.69 -3.90 -9.18
N ALA A 93 -16.69 -3.11 -8.76
CA ALA A 93 -16.05 -3.30 -7.46
C ALA A 93 -17.03 -3.09 -6.28
N VAL A 94 -17.96 -2.13 -6.39
CA VAL A 94 -19.03 -1.92 -5.39
C VAL A 94 -20.04 -3.08 -5.42
N VAL A 95 -20.36 -3.62 -6.59
CA VAL A 95 -21.20 -4.81 -6.73
C VAL A 95 -20.54 -6.03 -6.06
N ASP A 96 -19.22 -6.21 -6.23
CA ASP A 96 -18.46 -7.27 -5.57
C ASP A 96 -18.48 -7.12 -4.05
N LEU A 97 -18.34 -5.89 -3.52
CA LEU A 97 -18.50 -5.63 -2.08
C LEU A 97 -19.89 -6.02 -1.58
N ALA A 98 -20.95 -5.70 -2.33
CA ALA A 98 -22.32 -6.08 -1.99
C ALA A 98 -22.51 -7.62 -2.01
N ALA A 99 -21.95 -8.31 -3.02
CA ALA A 99 -21.98 -9.75 -3.12
C ALA A 99 -21.24 -10.44 -1.96
N MET A 100 -20.06 -9.93 -1.60
CA MET A 100 -19.28 -10.41 -0.46
C MET A 100 -20.03 -10.22 0.86
N ARG A 101 -20.71 -9.07 1.06
CA ARG A 101 -21.56 -8.84 2.24
C ARG A 101 -22.70 -9.85 2.34
N ALA A 102 -23.39 -10.11 1.23
CA ALA A 102 -24.45 -11.10 1.18
C ALA A 102 -23.92 -12.52 1.49
N ALA A 103 -22.75 -12.87 0.95
CA ALA A 103 -22.11 -14.16 1.22
C ALA A 103 -21.73 -14.33 2.70
N VAL A 104 -21.16 -13.30 3.32
CA VAL A 104 -20.83 -13.30 4.77
C VAL A 104 -22.08 -13.45 5.62
N ALA A 105 -23.17 -12.75 5.30
CA ALA A 105 -24.45 -12.88 5.98
C ALA A 105 -25.00 -14.31 5.91
N ASN A 106 -24.97 -14.93 4.72
CA ASN A 106 -25.42 -16.31 4.51
C ASN A 106 -24.60 -17.35 5.29
N LEU A 107 -23.35 -17.03 5.62
CA LEU A 107 -22.47 -17.83 6.46
C LEU A 107 -22.59 -17.50 7.96
N ASN A 108 -23.63 -16.74 8.35
CA ASN A 108 -23.86 -16.23 9.72
C ASN A 108 -22.70 -15.37 10.27
N GLY A 109 -21.93 -14.73 9.39
CA GLY A 109 -20.92 -13.75 9.75
C GLY A 109 -21.49 -12.33 9.81
N ASP A 110 -20.66 -11.39 10.28
CA ASP A 110 -20.99 -9.96 10.32
C ASP A 110 -20.64 -9.27 8.97
N PRO A 111 -21.63 -8.83 8.17
CA PRO A 111 -21.39 -8.19 6.87
C PRO A 111 -20.65 -6.85 6.98
N ASP A 112 -20.72 -6.17 8.13
CA ASP A 112 -20.04 -4.87 8.33
C ASP A 112 -18.51 -5.04 8.42
N ARG A 113 -18.01 -6.28 8.47
CA ARG A 113 -16.59 -6.57 8.31
C ARG A 113 -16.10 -6.47 6.87
N VAL A 114 -17.01 -6.40 5.89
CA VAL A 114 -16.68 -6.21 4.47
C VAL A 114 -16.78 -4.72 4.13
N ASN A 115 -15.66 -4.03 4.36
CA ASN A 115 -15.50 -2.60 4.09
C ASN A 115 -14.08 -2.31 3.57
N PRO A 116 -13.90 -1.28 2.72
CA PRO A 116 -12.57 -0.82 2.33
C PRO A 116 -11.74 -0.43 3.56
N LEU A 117 -10.53 -0.98 3.68
CA LEU A 117 -9.59 -0.68 4.77
C LEU A 117 -8.71 0.53 4.49
N SER A 118 -8.50 0.84 3.21
CA SER A 118 -7.81 2.05 2.76
C SER A 118 -8.81 3.03 2.18
N PRO A 119 -8.55 4.35 2.27
CA PRO A 119 -9.35 5.36 1.60
C PRO A 119 -9.56 5.03 0.12
N ALA A 120 -10.79 5.14 -0.34
CA ALA A 120 -11.18 4.85 -1.72
C ALA A 120 -11.93 6.06 -2.29
N ASP A 121 -11.43 6.59 -3.41
CA ASP A 121 -12.03 7.69 -4.16
C ASP A 121 -12.62 7.14 -5.46
N LEU A 122 -13.90 7.44 -5.75
CA LEU A 122 -14.56 7.09 -7.00
C LEU A 122 -14.78 8.35 -7.84
N VAL A 123 -14.24 8.36 -9.05
CA VAL A 123 -14.40 9.42 -10.04
C VAL A 123 -15.36 8.95 -11.12
N ILE A 124 -16.37 9.77 -11.44
CA ILE A 124 -17.30 9.52 -12.55
C ILE A 124 -16.87 10.42 -13.70
N ASP A 125 -16.16 9.85 -14.66
CA ASP A 125 -15.59 10.56 -15.81
C ASP A 125 -15.82 9.82 -17.13
N HIS A 126 -16.19 8.55 -17.12
CA HIS A 126 -16.48 7.77 -18.34
C HIS A 126 -17.97 7.75 -18.71
N SER A 127 -18.82 8.41 -17.93
CA SER A 127 -20.27 8.42 -18.12
C SER A 127 -20.79 9.51 -19.06
N VAL A 128 -19.97 10.51 -19.43
CA VAL A 128 -20.42 11.63 -20.29
C VAL A 128 -19.96 11.39 -21.72
N MET A 129 -20.90 11.49 -22.66
CA MET A 129 -20.65 11.46 -24.11
C MET A 129 -21.01 12.81 -24.73
N VAL A 130 -20.26 13.23 -25.75
CA VAL A 130 -20.56 14.45 -26.51
C VAL A 130 -21.52 14.09 -27.64
N ASP A 131 -22.82 14.17 -27.36
CA ASP A 131 -23.87 13.84 -28.34
C ASP A 131 -24.00 14.92 -29.43
N HIS A 132 -23.64 16.16 -29.11
CA HIS A 132 -23.61 17.30 -30.04
C HIS A 132 -22.34 18.11 -29.87
N PHE A 133 -21.69 18.47 -30.99
CA PHE A 133 -20.52 19.34 -31.03
C PHE A 133 -20.62 20.29 -32.23
N GLY A 134 -20.13 21.53 -32.08
CA GLY A 134 -20.21 22.61 -33.07
C GLY A 134 -20.73 23.89 -32.47
#